data_AF-A0A845JXW6-F1
#
_entry.id   AF-A0A845JXW6-F1
#
_cell.length_a   1.000
_cell.length_b   1.000
_cell.length_c   1.000
_cell.angle_alpha   90.00
_cell.angle_beta   90.00
_cell.angle_gamma   90.00
#
_symmetry.space_group_name_H-M   'P 1'
#
loop_
_entity.id
_entity.type
_entity.pdbx_description
1 polymer ?
#
loop_
_entity_poly.entity_id
_entity_poly.type
_entity_poly.pdbx_seq_one_letter_code
_entity_poly.pdbx_strand_id
1 'polypeptide(L)'
;MPRKEQIISGQKSKWTLSVVEHWCLYSRRTGFQPTGPHRRLLDGIFFRYWDECSICNGIGILDAEDSNDGKKWKECPSCQGLGGVYTAPESEQKKMIILMMAEYPEYVSGHKKDEYWSIYLRHLNS
;
A
#
# COMPACT_ATOMS: atom_id res chain seq x y z
N MET A 1 -19.87 3.76 -6.20
CA MET A 1 -20.12 4.87 -7.15
C MET A 1 -19.11 4.77 -8.29
N PRO A 2 -19.51 4.61 -9.55
CA PRO A 2 -18.56 4.65 -10.67
C PRO A 2 -18.10 6.10 -10.84
N ARG A 3 -16.80 6.37 -10.78
CA ARG A 3 -16.25 7.71 -11.01
C ARG A 3 -15.54 7.78 -12.35
N LYS A 4 -15.84 8.89 -13.05
CA LYS A 4 -15.47 9.15 -14.45
C LYS A 4 -13.98 9.44 -14.59
N GLU A 5 -13.50 8.95 -15.73
CA GLU A 5 -12.19 9.10 -16.33
C GLU A 5 -11.81 10.58 -16.49
N GLN A 6 -10.57 10.94 -16.11
CA GLN A 6 -9.96 12.16 -16.62
C GLN A 6 -9.35 11.84 -17.99
N ILE A 7 -10.07 12.19 -19.04
CA ILE A 7 -9.60 12.09 -20.41
C ILE A 7 -8.64 13.25 -20.66
N ILE A 8 -7.34 12.98 -20.55
CA ILE A 8 -6.30 13.83 -21.12
C ILE A 8 -6.00 13.20 -22.49
N SER A 9 -6.29 13.94 -23.56
CA SER A 9 -6.26 13.46 -24.94
C SER A 9 -4.98 12.69 -25.27
N GLY A 10 -5.12 11.38 -25.54
CA GLY A 10 -4.03 10.50 -26.00
C GLY A 10 -3.49 9.50 -24.97
N GLN A 11 -3.86 9.60 -23.69
CA GLN A 11 -3.57 8.56 -22.70
C GLN A 11 -4.84 7.75 -22.39
N LYS A 12 -4.73 6.41 -22.40
CA LYS A 12 -5.79 5.53 -21.88
C LYS A 12 -6.20 6.05 -20.49
N SER A 13 -7.51 6.15 -20.24
CA SER A 13 -8.05 6.63 -18.96
C SER A 13 -7.39 5.87 -17.80
N LYS A 14 -6.80 6.60 -16.86
CA LYS A 14 -6.24 6.00 -15.65
C LYS A 14 -7.34 5.98 -14.58
N TRP A 15 -7.52 4.84 -13.92
CA TRP A 15 -8.31 4.77 -12.71
C TRP A 15 -7.76 5.74 -11.67
N THR A 16 -8.62 6.59 -11.12
CA THR A 16 -8.29 7.44 -9.98
C THR A 16 -8.94 6.89 -8.74
N LEU A 17 -8.13 6.58 -7.73
CA LEU A 17 -8.65 6.18 -6.42
C LEU A 17 -9.21 7.41 -5.70
N SER A 18 -10.30 7.22 -4.98
CA SER A 18 -10.79 8.19 -4.02
C SER A 18 -9.84 8.30 -2.82
N VAL A 19 -10.02 9.35 -2.02
CA VAL A 19 -9.23 9.56 -0.80
C VAL A 19 -9.29 8.33 0.13
N VAL A 20 -10.47 7.73 0.30
CA VAL A 20 -10.67 6.54 1.14
C VAL A 20 -9.95 5.33 0.55
N GLU A 21 -10.00 5.15 -0.77
CA GLU A 21 -9.29 4.05 -1.44
C GLU A 21 -7.77 4.21 -1.34
N HIS A 22 -7.26 5.44 -1.50
CA HIS A 22 -5.85 5.75 -1.24
C HIS A 22 -5.44 5.44 0.20
N TRP A 23 -6.30 5.76 1.17
CA TRP A 23 -6.06 5.49 2.58
C TRP A 23 -6.05 3.99 2.92
N CYS A 24 -7.02 3.25 2.40
CA CYS A 24 -7.06 1.79 2.54
C CYS A 24 -5.83 1.15 1.89
N LEU A 25 -5.45 1.62 0.71
CA LEU A 25 -4.28 1.12 -0.01
C LEU A 25 -2.99 1.43 0.76
N TYR A 26 -2.86 2.63 1.32
CA TYR A 26 -1.74 2.99 2.18
C TYR A 26 -1.62 2.05 3.39
N SER A 27 -2.72 1.80 4.09
CA SER A 27 -2.74 0.89 5.24
C SER A 27 -2.41 -0.55 4.84
N ARG A 28 -2.92 -1.04 3.70
CA ARG A 28 -2.55 -2.35 3.13
C ARG A 28 -1.06 -2.45 2.80
N ARG A 29 -0.48 -1.40 2.20
CA ARG A 29 0.96 -1.34 1.84
C ARG A 29 1.83 -1.36 3.09
N THR A 30 1.60 -0.41 3.99
CA THR A 30 2.55 -0.10 5.07
C THR A 30 2.26 -0.83 6.37
N GLY A 31 1.00 -1.21 6.63
CA GLY A 31 0.56 -1.69 7.94
C GLY A 31 0.34 -0.56 8.96
N PHE A 32 0.34 0.72 8.53
CA PHE A 32 0.14 1.88 9.39
C PHE A 32 -1.02 2.74 8.91
N GLN A 33 -1.59 3.53 9.83
CA GLN A 33 -2.66 4.46 9.50
C GLN A 33 -2.20 5.48 8.44
N PRO A 34 -3.10 5.92 7.54
CA PRO A 34 -2.78 6.84 6.44
C PRO A 34 -2.57 8.30 6.87
N THR A 35 -2.86 8.61 8.13
CA THR A 35 -2.81 9.95 8.72
C THR A 35 -2.20 9.86 10.11
N GLY A 36 -1.31 10.80 10.45
CA GLY A 36 -0.64 10.86 11.75
C GLY A 36 0.77 11.47 11.65
N PRO A 37 1.40 11.79 12.80
CA PRO A 37 2.76 12.32 12.85
C PRO A 37 3.81 11.33 12.34
N HIS A 38 3.54 10.03 12.44
CA HIS A 38 4.41 8.94 11.98
C HIS A 38 4.65 8.95 10.47
N ARG A 39 3.72 9.52 9.71
CA ARG A 39 3.67 9.39 8.24
C ARG A 39 4.91 9.93 7.55
N ARG A 40 5.43 11.09 7.97
CA ARG A 40 6.61 11.68 7.31
C ARG A 40 7.84 10.78 7.43
N LEU A 41 8.05 10.18 8.60
CA LEU A 41 9.15 9.25 8.84
C LEU A 41 8.95 7.97 8.03
N LEU A 42 7.75 7.37 8.13
CA LEU A 42 7.40 6.14 7.44
C LEU A 42 7.51 6.28 5.92
N ASP A 43 6.98 7.36 5.35
CA ASP A 43 7.06 7.60 3.91
C ASP A 43 8.52 7.70 3.46
N GLY A 44 9.33 8.38 4.27
CA GLY A 44 10.75 8.57 4.01
C GLY A 44 11.58 7.28 4.05
N ILE A 45 11.14 6.22 4.73
CA ILE A 45 11.86 4.94 4.83
C ILE A 45 11.23 3.84 3.98
N PHE A 46 9.90 3.77 3.91
CA PHE A 46 9.16 2.72 3.22
C PHE A 46 9.21 2.92 1.70
N PHE A 47 8.87 4.11 1.20
CA PHE A 47 8.72 4.32 -0.24
C PHE A 47 10.04 4.38 -1.01
N ARG A 48 11.19 4.41 -0.33
CA ARG A 48 12.51 4.20 -0.98
C ARG A 48 12.66 2.80 -1.57
N TYR A 49 11.95 1.84 -1.01
CA TYR A 49 11.96 0.45 -1.44
C TYR A 49 10.63 0.04 -2.09
N TRP A 50 9.80 1.01 -2.48
CA TRP A 50 8.57 0.74 -3.19
C TRP A 50 8.83 0.79 -4.69
N ASP A 51 8.71 -0.36 -5.35
CA ASP A 51 8.77 -0.45 -6.80
C ASP A 51 7.34 -0.39 -7.36
N GLU A 52 7.03 0.70 -8.06
CA GLU A 52 5.70 0.91 -8.62
C GLU A 52 5.40 -0.06 -9.76
N CYS A 53 4.21 -0.67 -9.72
CA CYS A 53 3.83 -1.63 -10.74
C CYS A 53 3.57 -0.92 -12.07
N SER A 54 4.38 -1.24 -13.09
CA SER A 54 4.26 -0.67 -14.44
C SER A 54 2.98 -1.09 -15.18
N ILE A 55 2.39 -2.24 -14.83
CA ILE A 55 1.16 -2.75 -15.45
C ILE A 55 -0.05 -1.90 -15.07
N CYS A 56 -0.16 -1.53 -13.79
CA CYS A 56 -1.27 -0.72 -13.28
C CYS A 56 -0.89 0.73 -12.97
N ASN A 57 0.35 1.13 -13.31
CA ASN A 57 0.91 2.46 -13.05
C ASN A 57 0.71 2.92 -11.59
N GLY A 58 1.02 2.09 -10.61
CA GLY A 58 0.92 2.48 -9.20
C GLY A 58 -0.46 2.35 -8.56
N ILE A 59 -1.52 2.08 -9.34
CA ILE A 59 -2.92 2.18 -8.87
C ILE A 59 -3.36 0.90 -8.14
N GLY A 60 -2.95 -0.27 -8.64
CA GLY A 60 -3.37 -1.57 -8.13
C GLY A 60 -4.67 -2.11 -8.73
N ILE A 61 -5.37 -1.34 -9.55
CA ILE A 61 -6.64 -1.75 -10.20
C ILE A 61 -6.48 -1.65 -11.72
N LEU A 62 -7.12 -2.57 -12.44
CA LEU A 62 -7.22 -2.60 -13.90
C LEU A 62 -8.69 -2.66 -14.33
N ASP A 63 -8.96 -2.19 -15.54
CA ASP A 63 -10.23 -2.47 -16.21
C ASP A 63 -10.41 -3.97 -16.43
N ALA A 64 -11.63 -4.43 -16.24
CA ALA A 64 -12.02 -5.78 -16.59
C ALA A 64 -12.91 -5.69 -17.84
N GLU A 65 -12.29 -5.81 -19.01
CA GLU A 65 -13.00 -5.80 -20.31
C GLU A 65 -13.93 -7.02 -20.46
N ASP A 66 -13.61 -8.14 -19.81
CA ASP A 66 -14.32 -9.43 -19.91
C ASP A 66 -14.76 -9.99 -18.54
N SER A 67 -15.38 -9.16 -17.70
CA SER A 67 -15.83 -9.60 -16.38
C SER A 67 -17.19 -10.31 -16.46
N ASN A 68 -17.20 -11.65 -16.50
CA ASN A 68 -18.44 -12.44 -16.41
C ASN A 68 -19.21 -12.24 -15.09
N ASP A 69 -18.63 -11.57 -14.10
CA ASP A 69 -19.24 -11.21 -12.81
C ASP A 69 -19.85 -9.79 -12.78
N GLY A 70 -19.87 -9.10 -13.93
CA GLY A 70 -20.42 -7.75 -14.07
C GLY A 70 -19.58 -6.64 -13.41
N LYS A 71 -18.39 -6.95 -12.88
CA LYS A 71 -17.50 -5.95 -12.30
C LYS A 71 -16.61 -5.32 -13.36
N LYS A 72 -16.80 -4.03 -13.60
CA LYS A 72 -15.97 -3.25 -14.55
C LYS A 72 -14.49 -3.09 -14.16
N TRP A 73 -14.06 -3.64 -13.03
CA TRP A 73 -12.71 -3.50 -12.50
C TRP A 73 -12.24 -4.79 -11.84
N LYS A 74 -10.92 -4.99 -11.80
CA LYS A 74 -10.25 -6.09 -11.10
C LYS A 74 -8.96 -5.60 -10.44
N GLU A 75 -8.54 -6.27 -9.36
CA GLU A 75 -7.20 -6.04 -8.81
C GLU A 75 -6.15 -6.44 -9.86
N CYS A 76 -5.07 -5.65 -9.95
CA CYS A 76 -3.95 -5.96 -10.81
C CYS A 76 -3.30 -7.26 -10.32
N PRO A 77 -3.24 -8.33 -11.14
CA PRO A 77 -2.73 -9.63 -10.69
C PRO A 77 -1.21 -9.59 -10.42
N SER A 78 -0.48 -8.70 -11.09
CA SER A 78 0.97 -8.58 -10.93
C SER A 78 1.38 -8.03 -9.56
N CYS A 79 0.65 -7.05 -9.03
CA CYS A 79 0.93 -6.47 -7.71
C CYS A 79 -0.14 -6.81 -6.67
N GLN A 80 -1.06 -7.73 -6.99
CA GLN A 80 -2.14 -8.18 -6.12
C GLN A 80 -2.93 -7.02 -5.49
N GLY A 81 -3.30 -6.02 -6.30
CA GLY A 81 -4.07 -4.88 -5.80
C GLY A 81 -3.25 -3.79 -5.09
N LEU A 82 -1.95 -3.99 -4.85
CA LEU A 82 -1.14 -3.05 -4.05
C LEU A 82 -0.60 -1.85 -4.83
N GLY A 83 -0.56 -1.91 -6.15
CA GLY A 83 0.03 -0.88 -7.00
C GLY A 83 1.56 -0.92 -7.07
N GLY A 84 2.21 -1.93 -6.50
CA GLY A 84 3.66 -2.06 -6.47
C GLY A 84 4.09 -3.17 -5.54
N VAL A 85 5.40 -3.34 -5.40
CA VAL A 85 6.00 -4.33 -4.50
C VAL A 85 7.04 -3.66 -3.62
N TYR A 86 7.14 -4.15 -2.39
CA TYR A 86 8.18 -3.72 -1.47
C TYR A 86 9.42 -4.57 -1.68
N THR A 87 10.55 -3.96 -2.04
CA THR A 87 11.77 -4.62 -2.51
C THR A 87 12.90 -4.63 -1.48
N ALA A 88 12.67 -4.09 -0.28
CA ALA A 88 13.70 -4.05 0.75
C ALA A 88 14.06 -5.47 1.22
N PRO A 89 15.31 -5.72 1.61
CA PRO A 89 15.67 -6.92 2.34
C PRO A 89 14.85 -7.07 3.62
N GLU A 90 14.61 -8.31 4.05
CA GLU A 90 13.86 -8.60 5.29
C GLU A 90 14.48 -7.92 6.52
N SER A 91 15.80 -7.75 6.56
CA SER A 91 16.51 -7.04 7.62
C SER A 91 16.14 -5.55 7.68
N GLU A 92 16.02 -4.88 6.53
CA GLU A 92 15.60 -3.48 6.44
C GLU A 92 14.12 -3.31 6.80
N GLN A 93 13.28 -4.25 6.36
CA GLN A 93 11.88 -4.28 6.76
C GLN A 93 11.73 -4.41 8.27
N LYS A 94 12.49 -5.32 8.91
CA LYS A 94 12.49 -5.49 10.36
C LYS A 94 12.96 -4.23 11.09
N LYS A 95 14.03 -3.58 10.64
CA LYS A 95 14.52 -2.31 11.22
C LYS A 95 13.45 -1.23 11.14
N MET A 96 12.81 -1.08 9.99
CA MET A 96 11.70 -0.15 9.80
C MET A 96 10.57 -0.45 10.79
N ILE A 97 10.13 -1.71 10.89
CA ILE A 97 9.06 -2.11 11.82
C ILE A 97 9.46 -1.79 13.25
N ILE A 98 10.65 -2.19 13.70
CA ILE A 98 11.13 -1.92 15.06
C ILE A 98 11.14 -0.42 15.37
N LEU A 99 11.68 0.40 14.47
CA LEU A 99 11.71 1.86 14.63
C LEU A 99 10.30 2.43 14.78
N MET A 100 9.39 2.04 13.88
CA MET A 100 8.03 2.57 13.88
C MET A 100 7.22 2.07 15.08
N MET A 101 7.44 0.84 15.54
CA MET A 101 6.79 0.28 16.72
C MET A 101 7.31 0.92 18.02
N ALA A 102 8.57 1.35 18.07
CA ALA A 102 9.14 2.05 19.22
C ALA A 102 8.61 3.48 19.34
N GLU A 103 8.52 4.21 18.23
CA GLU A 103 8.13 5.63 18.22
C GLU A 103 6.60 5.85 18.11
N TYR A 104 5.89 4.98 17.39
CA TYR A 104 4.49 5.17 16.99
C TYR A 104 3.63 3.88 17.03
N PRO A 105 3.62 3.12 18.14
CA PRO A 105 2.91 1.82 18.23
C PRO A 105 1.39 1.92 18.03
N GLU A 106 0.77 3.04 18.37
CA GLU A 106 -0.67 3.27 18.25
C GLU A 106 -1.16 3.45 16.81
N TYR A 107 -0.25 3.79 15.89
CA TYR A 107 -0.57 4.01 14.47
C TYR A 107 -0.52 2.73 13.63
N VAL A 108 -0.19 1.59 14.22
CA VAL A 108 -0.20 0.28 13.55
C VAL A 108 -1.64 -0.13 13.26
N SER A 109 -1.90 -0.59 12.04
CA SER A 109 -3.26 -0.83 11.55
C SER A 109 -3.36 -2.01 10.58
N GLY A 110 -4.60 -2.47 10.37
CA GLY A 110 -4.90 -3.50 9.40
C GLY A 110 -4.38 -4.89 9.80
N HIS A 111 -4.23 -5.76 8.80
CA HIS A 111 -3.88 -7.16 8.97
C HIS A 111 -2.43 -7.41 9.42
N LYS A 112 -1.55 -6.41 9.31
CA LYS A 112 -0.13 -6.52 9.67
C LYS A 112 0.15 -6.25 11.15
N LYS A 113 -0.86 -5.86 11.91
CA LYS A 113 -0.71 -5.43 13.31
C LYS A 113 -0.06 -6.52 14.18
N ASP A 114 -0.60 -7.72 14.14
CA ASP A 114 -0.10 -8.83 14.98
C ASP A 114 1.31 -9.26 14.56
N GLU A 115 1.60 -9.24 13.25
CA GLU A 115 2.93 -9.50 12.71
C GLU A 115 3.96 -8.49 13.22
N TYR A 116 3.63 -7.20 13.19
CA TYR A 116 4.55 -6.14 13.61
C TYR A 116 4.80 -6.16 15.12
N TRP A 117 3.76 -6.39 15.93
CA TRP A 117 3.92 -6.62 17.37
C TRP A 117 4.79 -7.83 17.67
N SER A 118 4.60 -8.94 16.95
CA SER A 118 5.43 -10.13 17.07
C SER A 118 6.91 -9.87 16.76
N ILE A 119 7.20 -9.09 15.71
CA ILE A 119 8.57 -8.72 15.36
C ILE A 119 9.19 -7.84 16.46
N TYR A 120 8.44 -6.85 16.94
CA TYR A 120 8.93 -5.93 17.97
C TYR A 120 9.16 -6.61 19.32
N LEU A 121 8.23 -7.45 19.78
CA LEU A 121 8.40 -8.19 21.04
C LEU A 121 9.57 -9.17 20.98
N ARG A 122 9.81 -9.82 19.82
CA ARG A 122 10.99 -10.66 19.64
C ARG A 122 12.29 -9.85 19.76
N HIS A 123 12.30 -8.63 19.22
CA HIS A 123 13.46 -7.73 19.34
C HIS A 123 13.75 -7.33 20.79
N LEU A 124 12.73 -7.07 21.62
CA LEU A 124 12.92 -6.70 23.03
C LEU A 124 13.45 -7.85 23.91
N ASN A 125 13.21 -9.10 23.49
CA ASN A 125 13.64 -10.30 24.22
C ASN A 125 14.94 -10.92 23.66
N SER A 126 15.56 -10.27 22.67
CA SER A 126 16.84 -10.68 22.07
C SER A 126 17.98 -9.88 22.69
#